data_AF-A0A960AD77-F1
#
_entry.id   AF-A0A960AD77-F1
#
_cell.length_a   1.000
_cell.length_b   1.000
_cell.length_c   1.000
_cell.angle_alpha   90.00
_cell.angle_beta   90.00
_cell.angle_gamma   90.00
#
_symmetry.space_group_name_H-M   'P 1'
#
loop_
_entity.id
_entity.type
_entity.pdbx_description
1 polymer ?
#
loop_
_entity_poly.entity_id
_entity_poly.type
_entity_poly.pdbx_seq_one_letter_code
_entity_poly.pdbx_strand_id
1 'polypeptide(L)'
;MFGVGLPEFAVIAFVAVLVFGPDRLPELARQAGQMVRRVKRMADNARDELRAELGPEYADLELRDLDPREIVKRHIAEAMEEDDDEPVRPARRGQRPLDEGEVPPYDADAT
;
A
#
# COMPACT_ATOMS: atom_id res chain seq x y z
N MET A 1 2.06 1.79 -27.37
CA MET A 1 1.35 0.78 -28.16
C MET A 1 0.06 0.45 -27.41
N PHE A 2 -1.08 0.48 -28.11
CA PHE A 2 -2.47 0.54 -27.57
C PHE A 2 -2.86 1.86 -26.88
N GLY A 3 -3.25 2.85 -27.70
CA GLY A 3 -4.07 3.97 -27.22
C GLY A 3 -5.53 3.54 -27.32
N VAL A 4 -6.18 3.26 -26.18
CA VAL A 4 -7.62 3.02 -26.15
C VAL A 4 -8.29 4.38 -26.04
N GLY A 5 -8.78 4.88 -27.18
CA GLY A 5 -9.59 6.09 -27.25
C GLY A 5 -11.07 5.77 -27.15
N LEU A 6 -11.88 6.83 -27.25
CA LEU A 6 -13.33 6.73 -27.35
C LEU A 6 -13.82 5.78 -28.47
N PRO A 7 -13.27 5.79 -29.70
CA PRO A 7 -13.74 4.88 -30.74
C PRO A 7 -13.45 3.41 -30.44
N GLU A 8 -12.30 3.09 -29.85
CA GLU A 8 -11.96 1.71 -29.46
C GLU A 8 -12.89 1.20 -28.35
N PHE A 9 -13.22 2.05 -27.36
CA PHE A 9 -14.22 1.71 -26.34
C PHE A 9 -15.61 1.45 -26.95
N ALA A 10 -16.01 2.19 -27.98
CA ALA A 10 -17.29 1.98 -28.65
C ALA A 10 -17.35 0.61 -29.35
N VAL A 11 -16.25 0.19 -29.98
CA VAL A 11 -16.14 -1.15 -30.59
C VAL A 11 -16.24 -2.24 -29.54
N ILE A 12 -15.53 -2.10 -28.42
CA ILE A 12 -15.60 -3.07 -27.30
C ILE A 12 -17.03 -3.16 -26.74
N ALA A 13 -17.68 -2.02 -26.52
CA ALA A 13 -19.06 -1.97 -26.05
C ALA A 13 -20.02 -2.65 -27.04
N PHE A 14 -19.84 -2.41 -28.34
CA PHE A 14 -20.65 -3.05 -29.37
C PHE A 14 -20.48 -4.57 -29.38
N VAL A 15 -19.23 -5.07 -29.31
CA VAL A 15 -18.97 -6.51 -29.20
C VAL A 15 -19.57 -7.10 -27.92
N ALA A 16 -19.47 -6.39 -26.79
CA ALA A 16 -20.09 -6.83 -25.55
C ALA A 16 -21.62 -6.95 -25.68
N VAL A 17 -22.27 -5.99 -26.36
CA VAL A 17 -23.71 -6.04 -26.64
C VAL A 17 -24.06 -7.24 -27.52
N LEU A 18 -23.25 -7.58 -28.52
CA LEU A 18 -23.51 -8.75 -29.37
C LEU A 18 -23.37 -10.08 -28.62
N VAL A 19 -22.38 -10.18 -27.73
CA VAL A 19 -22.10 -11.42 -26.97
C VAL A 19 -23.13 -11.64 -25.87
N PHE A 20 -23.42 -10.61 -25.08
CA PHE A 20 -24.29 -10.73 -23.90
C PHE A 20 -25.76 -10.35 -24.20
N GLY A 21 -26.00 -9.53 -25.21
CA GLY A 21 -27.31 -8.96 -25.54
C GLY A 21 -27.53 -7.57 -24.93
N PRO A 22 -28.23 -6.66 -25.64
CA PRO A 22 -28.49 -5.29 -25.16
C PRO A 22 -29.37 -5.26 -23.91
N ASP A 23 -30.24 -6.26 -23.71
CA ASP A 23 -31.14 -6.33 -22.57
C ASP A 23 -30.45 -6.84 -21.29
N ARG A 24 -29.42 -7.69 -21.44
CA ARG A 24 -28.70 -8.31 -20.31
C ARG A 24 -27.64 -7.40 -19.71
N LEU A 25 -26.95 -6.61 -20.54
CA LEU A 25 -25.91 -5.68 -20.09
C LEU A 25 -26.34 -4.69 -19.00
N PRO A 26 -27.48 -3.97 -19.11
CA PRO A 26 -27.91 -3.05 -18.07
C PRO A 26 -28.24 -3.77 -16.76
N GLU A 27 -28.75 -5.00 -16.83
CA GLU A 27 -29.01 -5.82 -15.66
C GLU A 27 -27.71 -6.24 -14.95
N LEU A 28 -26.71 -6.71 -15.71
CA LEU A 28 -25.38 -7.04 -15.18
C LEU A 28 -24.68 -5.82 -14.58
N ALA A 29 -24.74 -4.67 -15.25
CA ALA A 29 -24.16 -3.42 -14.75
C ALA A 29 -24.82 -2.98 -13.44
N ARG A 30 -26.15 -3.10 -13.33
CA ARG A 30 -26.88 -2.82 -12.08
C ARG A 30 -26.46 -3.75 -10.96
N GLN A 31 -26.33 -5.06 -11.22
CA GLN A 31 -25.90 -6.04 -10.22
C GLN A 31 -24.46 -5.75 -9.74
N ALA A 32 -23.54 -5.51 -10.67
CA ALA A 32 -22.16 -5.13 -10.35
C ALA A 32 -22.11 -3.83 -9.52
N GLY A 33 -22.85 -2.80 -9.92
CA GLY A 33 -22.93 -1.54 -9.18
C GLY A 33 -23.51 -1.71 -7.77
N GLN A 34 -24.53 -2.55 -7.60
CA GLN A 34 -25.06 -2.88 -6.29
C GLN A 34 -24.05 -3.62 -5.42
N MET A 35 -23.29 -4.56 -5.99
CA MET A 35 -22.24 -5.29 -5.31
C MET A 35 -21.13 -4.35 -4.81
N VAL A 36 -20.63 -3.48 -5.69
CA VAL A 36 -19.63 -2.46 -5.33
C VAL A 36 -20.15 -1.57 -4.20
N ARG A 37 -21.42 -1.14 -4.25
CA ARG A 37 -22.02 -0.32 -3.19
C ARG A 37 -22.16 -1.08 -1.87
N ARG A 38 -22.42 -2.39 -1.89
CA ARG A 38 -22.44 -3.23 -0.68
C ARG A 38 -21.04 -3.34 -0.08
N VAL A 39 -20.04 -3.65 -0.90
CA VAL A 39 -18.64 -3.73 -0.46
C VAL A 39 -18.18 -2.39 0.13
N LYS A 40 -18.47 -1.28 -0.54
CA LYS A 40 -18.15 0.06 -0.03
C LYS A 40 -18.75 0.31 1.36
N ARG A 41 -20.04 0.03 1.53
CA ARG A 41 -20.70 0.19 2.84
C ARG A 41 -20.11 -0.71 3.92
N MET A 42 -19.75 -1.95 3.57
CA MET A 42 -19.11 -2.85 4.52
C MET A 42 -17.73 -2.32 4.94
N ALA A 43 -16.94 -1.80 4.00
CA ALA A 43 -15.66 -1.18 4.29
C ALA A 43 -15.81 0.08 5.15
N ASP A 44 -16.80 0.93 4.84
CA ASP A 44 -17.09 2.14 5.62
C ASP A 44 -17.51 1.78 7.06
N ASN A 45 -18.42 0.82 7.23
CA ASN A 45 -18.86 0.36 8.55
C ASN A 45 -17.70 -0.24 9.38
N ALA A 46 -16.85 -1.08 8.76
CA ALA A 46 -15.70 -1.66 9.45
C ALA A 46 -14.69 -0.58 9.90
N ARG A 47 -14.50 0.47 9.09
CA ARG A 47 -13.69 1.62 9.50
C ARG A 47 -14.31 2.36 10.68
N ASP A 48 -15.62 2.56 10.66
CA ASP A 48 -16.34 3.24 11.73
C ASP A 48 -16.32 2.46 13.05
N GLU A 49 -16.36 1.12 12.98
CA GLU A 49 -16.21 0.24 14.15
C GLU A 49 -14.78 0.30 14.72
N LEU A 50 -13.75 0.21 13.86
CA LEU A 50 -12.35 0.38 14.27
C LEU A 50 -12.09 1.75 14.91
N ARG A 51 -12.68 2.82 14.36
CA ARG A 51 -12.63 4.18 14.92
C ARG A 51 -13.23 4.26 16.32
N ALA A 52 -14.35 3.58 16.53
CA ALA A 52 -15.05 3.58 17.81
C ALA A 52 -14.27 2.81 18.90
N GLU A 53 -13.56 1.74 18.52
CA GLU A 53 -12.84 0.88 19.48
C GLU A 53 -11.40 1.32 19.76
N LEU A 54 -10.66 1.77 18.76
CA LEU A 54 -9.24 2.11 18.87
C LEU A 54 -8.98 3.62 19.04
N GLY A 55 -10.02 4.44 18.91
CA GLY A 55 -9.91 5.89 18.95
C GLY A 55 -9.46 6.51 17.61
N PRO A 56 -9.58 7.85 17.48
CA PRO A 56 -9.36 8.56 16.22
C PRO A 56 -7.92 8.47 15.69
N GLU A 57 -6.96 8.00 16.49
CA GLU A 57 -5.55 7.90 16.13
C GLU A 57 -5.23 6.74 15.16
N TYR A 58 -6.04 5.67 15.18
CA TYR A 58 -5.89 4.51 14.28
C TYR A 58 -6.93 4.51 13.14
N ALA A 59 -7.72 5.57 13.05
CA ALA A 59 -8.84 5.78 12.13
C ALA A 59 -8.44 6.00 10.67
N ASP A 60 -7.23 6.51 10.47
CA ASP A 60 -6.69 6.99 9.21
C ASP A 60 -5.55 6.10 8.71
N LEU A 61 -5.60 4.78 9.00
CA LEU A 61 -4.91 3.80 8.17
C LEU A 61 -5.57 3.78 6.79
N GLU A 62 -5.31 4.84 6.02
CA GLU A 62 -5.70 4.92 4.64
C GLU A 62 -4.99 3.78 3.91
N LEU A 63 -5.70 3.06 3.04
CA LEU A 63 -5.08 2.07 2.15
C LEU A 63 -3.98 2.67 1.23
N ARG A 64 -3.76 4.00 1.28
CA ARG A 64 -2.65 4.73 0.65
C ARG A 64 -1.40 4.81 1.51
N ASP A 65 -1.51 4.68 2.83
CA ASP A 65 -0.36 4.60 3.76
C ASP A 65 0.27 3.21 3.77
N LEU A 66 -0.32 2.21 3.10
CA LEU A 66 0.35 0.95 2.75
C LEU A 66 1.34 1.09 1.58
N ASP A 67 1.76 2.31 1.24
CA ASP A 67 2.93 2.53 0.41
C ASP A 67 4.15 2.49 1.35
N PRO A 68 4.95 1.40 1.39
CA PRO A 68 6.00 1.19 2.39
C PRO A 68 7.03 2.31 2.40
N ARG A 69 7.11 3.08 1.30
CA ARG A 69 7.96 4.27 1.17
C ARG A 69 7.52 5.44 2.05
N GLU A 70 6.23 5.70 2.18
CA GLU A 70 5.74 6.84 2.98
C GLU A 70 5.81 6.52 4.49
N ILE A 71 5.55 5.27 4.90
CA ILE A 71 5.78 4.80 6.28
C ILE A 71 7.26 4.96 6.66
N VAL A 72 8.18 4.47 5.81
CA VAL A 72 9.62 4.56 6.06
C VAL A 72 10.09 6.02 6.08
N LYS A 73 9.59 6.87 5.18
CA LYS A 73 9.91 8.30 5.19
C LYS A 73 9.45 8.99 6.48
N ARG A 74 8.24 8.69 6.95
CA ARG A 74 7.71 9.28 8.18
C ARG A 74 8.53 8.83 9.39
N HIS A 75 8.82 7.53 9.54
CA HIS A 75 9.68 7.02 10.61
C HIS A 75 11.11 7.57 10.56
N ILE A 76 11.68 7.78 9.36
CA ILE A 76 13.01 8.39 9.23
C ILE A 76 12.96 9.88 9.57
N ALA A 77 11.95 10.61 9.12
CA ALA A 77 11.81 12.04 9.41
C ALA A 77 11.57 12.29 10.91
N GLU A 78 10.74 11.46 11.55
CA GLU A 78 10.44 11.52 12.98
C GLU A 78 11.68 11.18 13.82
N ALA A 79 12.46 10.16 13.42
CA ALA A 79 13.77 9.86 14.03
C ALA A 79 14.81 10.97 13.80
N MET A 80 14.70 11.74 12.71
CA MET A 80 15.57 12.88 12.45
C MET A 80 15.15 14.14 13.23
N GLU A 81 13.86 14.30 13.53
CA GLU A 81 13.34 15.41 14.36
C GLU A 81 13.56 15.18 15.86
N GLU A 82 13.56 13.92 16.33
CA GLU A 82 13.86 13.57 17.73
C GLU A 82 15.37 13.75 18.08
N ASP A 83 16.24 13.72 17.06
CA ASP A 83 17.70 13.81 17.17
C ASP A 83 18.28 15.24 16.97
N ASP A 84 17.46 16.30 16.93
CA ASP A 84 17.95 17.69 16.79
C ASP A 84 18.73 18.20 18.04
N ASP A 85 18.92 17.38 19.08
CA ASP A 85 19.88 17.62 20.16
C ASP A 85 21.14 16.73 20.15
N GLU A 86 21.26 15.73 19.27
CA GLU A 86 22.53 15.01 19.08
C GLU A 86 22.61 14.27 17.73
N PRO A 87 23.63 14.53 16.89
CA PRO A 87 23.75 13.82 15.61
C PRO A 87 24.15 12.36 15.84
N VAL A 88 23.16 11.46 15.94
CA VAL A 88 23.40 10.01 15.94
C VAL A 88 23.77 9.57 14.52
N ARG A 89 25.06 9.72 14.20
CA ARG A 89 25.64 9.01 13.06
C ARG A 89 25.38 7.52 13.28
N PRO A 90 24.73 6.79 12.36
CA PRO A 90 24.61 5.35 12.50
C PRO A 90 26.03 4.81 12.53
N ALA A 91 26.45 4.33 13.70
CA ALA A 91 27.66 3.55 13.82
C ALA A 91 27.40 2.29 13.00
N ARG A 92 27.79 2.31 11.72
CA ARG A 92 27.99 1.12 10.89
C ARG A 92 29.13 0.33 11.50
N ARG A 93 28.88 -0.25 12.68
CA ARG A 93 29.77 -1.17 13.36
C ARG A 93 29.67 -2.47 12.57
N GLY A 94 30.54 -2.61 11.57
CA GLY A 94 30.67 -3.87 10.84
C GLY A 94 31.04 -3.80 9.36
N GLN A 95 31.35 -2.63 8.78
CA GLN A 95 31.82 -2.57 7.39
C GLN A 95 33.06 -1.70 7.19
N ARG A 96 33.83 -1.44 8.25
CA ARG A 96 35.19 -0.96 8.02
C ARG A 96 35.98 -2.14 7.45
N PRO A 97 36.69 -1.97 6.32
CA PRO A 97 37.65 -2.96 5.88
C PRO A 97 38.57 -3.32 7.05
N LEU A 98 38.77 -4.62 7.29
CA LEU A 98 39.68 -5.10 8.31
C LEU A 98 41.08 -4.58 8.00
N ASP A 99 41.78 -4.07 9.00
CA ASP A 99 43.17 -3.64 8.83
C ASP A 99 44.07 -4.88 8.64
N GLU A 100 45.22 -4.73 7.98
CA GLU A 100 46.09 -5.86 7.64
C GLU A 100 46.61 -6.56 8.92
N GLY A 101 46.11 -7.78 9.17
CA GLY A 101 46.41 -8.57 10.37
C GLY A 101 45.29 -8.60 11.42
N GLU A 102 44.17 -7.92 11.20
CA GLU A 102 42.99 -7.98 12.08
C GLU A 102 42.16 -9.24 11.79
N VAL A 103 42.02 -10.10 12.81
CA VAL A 103 41.22 -11.34 12.70
C VAL A 103 39.74 -10.99 12.89
N PRO A 104 38.85 -11.47 11.99
CA PRO A 104 37.44 -11.23 12.15
C PRO A 104 36.93 -11.86 13.45
N PRO A 105 35.93 -11.24 14.11
CA PRO A 105 35.35 -11.81 15.32
C PRO A 105 34.77 -13.19 14.99
N TYR A 106 35.23 -14.22 15.70
CA TYR A 106 34.68 -15.57 15.59
C TYR A 106 33.72 -15.82 16.75
N ASP A 107 32.62 -16.50 16.45
CA ASP A 107 31.63 -16.91 17.43
C ASP A 107 32.04 -18.27 18.00
N ALA A 108 32.33 -18.32 19.29
CA ALA A 108 32.77 -19.52 19.99
C ALA A 108 31.61 -20.48 20.32
N ASP A 109 30.36 -20.04 20.17
CA ASP A 109 29.17 -20.80 20.52
C ASP A 109 28.55 -21.52 19.29
N ALA A 110 29.17 -21.40 18.12
CA ALA A 110 28.77 -22.16 16.93
C ALA A 110 29.22 -23.63 17.04
N THR A 111 28.29 -24.53 17.43
CA THR A 111 28.44 -26.00 17.39
C THR A 111 27.32 -26.63 16.58
#